data_AF-A0A7V2JN49-F1
#
_entry.id   AF-A0A7V2JN49-F1
#
_cell.length_a   1.000
_cell.length_b   1.000
_cell.length_c   1.000
_cell.angle_alpha   90.00
_cell.angle_beta   90.00
_cell.angle_gamma   90.00
#
_symmetry.space_group_name_H-M   'P 1'
#
loop_
_entity.id
_entity.type
_entity.pdbx_description
1 polymer ?
#
loop_
_entity_poly.entity_id
_entity_poly.type
_entity_poly.pdbx_seq_one_letter_code
_entity_poly.pdbx_strand_id
1 'polypeptide(L)'
;LERTCLRPGDVSTELAQKILGQPLSREYKLVDLLRRPEVSYDDLQQLDPTPVDVDPEVAQQVEVQTKYAGYIVRQQEEIDRHRRFEDTVLPEGIDYDKVYGLSNEIRQKLNDHRPVTLGQAARISGVTPAAISLLLVHLKRRA
;
A
#
# COMPACT_ATOMS: atom_id res chain seq x y z
N LEU A 1 -6.80 -1.60 22.00
CA LEU A 1 -6.19 -2.63 21.13
C LEU A 1 -4.66 -2.59 21.07
N GLU A 2 -4.00 -1.46 20.74
CA GLU A 2 -2.53 -1.44 20.60
C GLU A 2 -1.73 -1.57 21.91
N ARG A 3 -2.38 -1.24 23.03
CA ARG A 3 -1.80 -1.28 24.39
C ARG A 3 -2.16 -2.53 25.17
N THR A 4 -3.10 -3.31 24.67
CA THR A 4 -3.61 -4.53 25.33
C THR A 4 -2.92 -5.73 24.71
N CYS A 5 -2.31 -6.56 25.54
CA CYS A 5 -1.59 -7.76 25.13
C CYS A 5 -2.22 -9.00 25.79
N LEU A 6 -2.31 -10.09 25.04
CA LEU A 6 -2.67 -11.41 25.54
C LEU A 6 -1.43 -12.29 25.63
N ARG A 7 -1.24 -12.91 26.79
CA ARG A 7 -0.17 -13.86 27.07
C ARG A 7 -0.70 -15.29 27.10
N PRO A 8 0.17 -16.29 26.90
CA PRO A 8 -0.20 -17.68 27.15
C PRO A 8 -0.68 -17.83 28.60
N GLY A 9 -1.94 -18.22 28.78
CA GLY A 9 -2.59 -18.35 30.09
C GLY A 9 -3.65 -17.29 30.41
N ASP A 10 -3.68 -16.16 29.70
CA ASP A 10 -4.74 -15.15 29.86
C ASP A 10 -6.08 -15.63 29.28
N VAL A 11 -6.02 -16.60 28.37
CA VAL A 11 -7.18 -17.17 27.68
C VAL A 11 -7.10 -18.70 27.74
N SER A 12 -8.24 -19.38 27.83
CA SER A 12 -8.27 -20.83 27.77
C SER A 12 -7.74 -21.35 26.42
N THR A 13 -7.04 -22.47 26.46
CA THR A 13 -6.51 -23.12 25.26
C THR A 13 -7.62 -23.53 24.29
N GLU A 14 -8.81 -23.92 24.78
CA GLU A 14 -9.92 -24.26 23.88
C GLU A 14 -10.46 -23.05 23.14
N LEU A 15 -10.59 -21.90 23.82
CA LEU A 15 -11.09 -20.67 23.21
C LEU A 15 -10.10 -20.12 22.17
N ALA A 16 -8.80 -20.12 22.52
CA ALA A 16 -7.74 -19.75 21.59
C ALA A 16 -7.72 -20.69 20.36
N GLN A 17 -7.87 -22.00 20.55
CA GLN A 17 -7.94 -22.97 19.45
C GLN A 17 -9.15 -22.72 18.54
N LYS A 18 -10.31 -22.37 19.11
CA LYS A 18 -11.54 -22.11 18.37
C LYS A 18 -11.45 -20.84 17.51
N ILE A 19 -10.94 -19.75 18.08
CA ILE A 19 -10.92 -18.43 17.43
C ILE A 19 -9.68 -18.24 16.55
N LEU A 20 -8.51 -18.65 17.04
CA LEU A 20 -7.22 -18.41 16.38
C LEU A 20 -6.71 -19.62 15.60
N GLY A 21 -7.38 -20.78 15.69
CA GLY A 21 -6.96 -22.05 15.08
C GLY A 21 -5.75 -22.71 15.75
N GLN A 22 -5.17 -22.08 16.77
CA GLN A 22 -3.98 -22.53 17.49
C GLN A 22 -3.91 -21.91 18.88
N PRO A 23 -3.22 -22.53 19.85
CA PRO A 23 -2.97 -21.91 21.14
C PRO A 23 -2.07 -20.69 21.01
N LEU A 24 -2.18 -19.76 21.97
CA LEU A 24 -1.25 -18.63 22.10
C LEU A 24 0.14 -19.16 22.47
N SER A 25 1.11 -19.02 21.56
CA SER A 25 2.49 -19.46 21.77
C SER A 25 3.38 -18.40 22.42
N ARG A 26 2.98 -17.13 22.34
CA ARG A 26 3.69 -15.97 22.87
C ARG A 26 2.70 -14.83 23.15
N GLU A 27 3.22 -13.72 23.66
CA GLU A 27 2.45 -12.49 23.81
C GLU A 27 2.04 -11.92 22.43
N TYR A 28 0.77 -11.55 22.26
CA TYR A 28 0.24 -10.86 21.09
C TYR A 28 -0.56 -9.63 21.51
N LYS A 29 -0.38 -8.51 20.81
CA LYS A 29 -1.29 -7.37 20.94
C LYS A 29 -2.62 -7.72 20.30
N LEU A 30 -3.73 -7.22 20.84
CA LEU A 30 -5.06 -7.44 20.24
C LEU A 30 -5.13 -6.92 18.80
N VAL A 31 -4.49 -5.79 18.51
CA VAL A 31 -4.44 -5.24 17.14
C VAL A 31 -3.75 -6.19 16.14
N ASP A 32 -2.75 -6.95 16.58
CA ASP A 32 -2.05 -7.89 15.72
C ASP A 32 -2.88 -9.15 15.44
N LEU A 33 -3.78 -9.51 16.37
CA LEU A 33 -4.75 -10.57 16.17
C LEU A 33 -5.87 -10.11 15.22
N LEU A 34 -6.38 -8.87 15.35
CA LEU A 34 -7.42 -8.32 14.47
C LEU A 34 -6.96 -8.16 13.01
N ARG A 35 -5.65 -8.04 12.78
CA ARG A 35 -5.07 -8.04 11.43
C ARG A 35 -5.25 -9.38 10.71
N ARG A 36 -5.52 -10.46 11.43
CA ARG A 36 -5.76 -11.77 10.83
C ARG A 36 -7.15 -11.79 10.17
N PRO A 37 -7.26 -12.21 8.90
CA PRO A 37 -8.54 -12.22 8.18
C PRO A 37 -9.66 -12.96 8.93
N GLU A 38 -9.29 -14.06 9.59
CA GLU A 38 -10.19 -14.96 10.30
C GLU A 38 -10.66 -14.47 11.68
N VAL A 39 -10.10 -13.37 12.20
CA VAL A 39 -10.44 -12.84 13.53
C VAL A 39 -11.32 -11.60 13.37
N SER A 40 -12.52 -11.62 13.95
CA SER A 40 -13.41 -10.46 14.03
C SER A 40 -13.19 -9.63 15.29
N TYR A 41 -13.79 -8.44 15.35
CA TYR A 41 -13.80 -7.65 16.58
C TYR A 41 -14.55 -8.36 17.72
N ASP A 42 -15.65 -9.05 17.41
CA ASP A 42 -16.42 -9.83 18.39
C ASP A 42 -15.62 -11.01 18.95
N ASP A 43 -14.78 -11.62 18.12
CA ASP A 43 -13.84 -12.65 18.57
C ASP A 43 -12.80 -12.05 19.53
N LEU A 44 -12.30 -10.83 19.26
CA LEU A 44 -11.40 -10.17 20.19
C LEU A 44 -12.05 -9.87 21.53
N GLN A 45 -13.33 -9.46 21.57
CA GLN A 45 -14.03 -9.20 22.84
C GLN A 45 -14.12 -10.45 23.72
N GLN A 46 -14.20 -11.63 23.12
CA GLN A 46 -14.17 -12.90 23.86
C GLN A 46 -12.78 -13.25 24.39
N LEU A 47 -11.72 -12.77 23.72
CA LEU A 47 -10.33 -13.02 24.10
C LEU A 47 -9.77 -11.96 25.07
N ASP A 48 -10.32 -10.75 25.07
CA ASP A 48 -9.84 -9.62 25.88
C ASP A 48 -10.22 -9.83 27.37
N PRO A 49 -9.26 -9.81 28.30
CA PRO A 49 -9.55 -9.88 29.75
C PRO A 49 -10.25 -8.62 30.27
N THR A 50 -10.21 -7.52 29.52
CA THR A 50 -10.81 -6.22 29.86
C THR A 50 -11.64 -5.69 28.68
N PRO A 51 -12.71 -6.40 28.28
CA PRO A 51 -13.46 -6.02 27.10
C PRO A 51 -14.13 -4.66 27.33
N VAL A 52 -14.03 -3.79 26.32
CA VAL A 52 -14.72 -2.52 26.30
C VAL A 52 -15.95 -2.68 25.42
N ASP A 53 -17.11 -2.34 25.97
CA ASP A 53 -18.33 -2.22 25.20
C ASP A 53 -18.23 -1.01 24.27
N VAL A 54 -18.38 -1.25 22.99
CA VAL A 54 -18.26 -0.24 21.93
C VAL A 54 -19.43 -0.39 20.98
N ASP A 55 -19.84 0.73 20.42
CA ASP A 55 -20.90 0.74 19.41
C ASP A 55 -20.55 -0.21 18.24
N PRO A 56 -21.49 -1.03 17.74
CA PRO A 56 -21.24 -1.97 16.65
C PRO A 56 -20.66 -1.33 15.39
N GLU A 57 -21.06 -0.10 15.05
CA GLU A 57 -20.52 0.63 13.90
C GLU A 57 -19.06 1.01 14.12
N VAL A 58 -18.71 1.40 15.35
CA VAL A 58 -17.32 1.68 15.74
C VAL A 58 -16.47 0.41 15.71
N ALA A 59 -16.98 -0.70 16.26
CA ALA A 59 -16.31 -2.00 16.22
C ALA A 59 -16.01 -2.43 14.78
N GLN A 60 -17.02 -2.36 13.90
CA GLN A 60 -16.89 -2.66 12.49
C GLN A 60 -15.84 -1.76 11.81
N GLN A 61 -15.89 -0.46 12.08
CA GLN A 61 -14.94 0.50 11.48
C GLN A 61 -13.51 0.22 11.93
N VAL A 62 -13.28 -0.11 13.20
CA VAL A 62 -11.96 -0.49 13.72
C VAL A 62 -11.45 -1.77 13.06
N GLU A 63 -12.31 -2.77 12.88
CA GLU A 63 -11.97 -4.01 12.18
C GLU A 63 -11.58 -3.74 10.73
N VAL A 64 -12.39 -3.01 9.99
CA VAL A 64 -12.13 -2.63 8.59
C VAL A 64 -10.82 -1.85 8.50
N GLN A 65 -10.66 -0.78 9.28
CA GLN A 65 -9.43 0.01 9.25
C GLN A 65 -8.20 -0.82 9.57
N THR A 66 -8.27 -1.71 10.57
CA THR A 66 -7.13 -2.55 10.96
C THR A 66 -6.76 -3.56 9.88
N LYS A 67 -7.74 -4.25 9.28
CA LYS A 67 -7.51 -5.25 8.23
C LYS A 67 -7.02 -4.63 6.92
N TYR A 68 -7.53 -3.44 6.58
CA TYR A 68 -7.23 -2.78 5.32
C TYR A 68 -6.11 -1.73 5.38
N ALA A 69 -5.62 -1.35 6.57
CA ALA A 69 -4.59 -0.30 6.74
C ALA A 69 -3.39 -0.49 5.81
N GLY A 70 -2.84 -1.70 5.72
CA GLY A 70 -1.68 -1.97 4.87
C GLY A 70 -1.97 -1.81 3.37
N TYR A 71 -3.19 -2.14 2.94
CA TYR A 71 -3.62 -1.96 1.54
C TYR A 71 -3.85 -0.49 1.22
N ILE A 72 -4.50 0.24 2.13
CA ILE A 72 -4.77 1.68 1.98
C ILE A 72 -3.46 2.45 1.89
N VAL A 73 -2.48 2.16 2.76
CA VAL A 73 -1.15 2.80 2.71
C VAL A 73 -0.47 2.54 1.36
N ARG A 74 -0.47 1.30 0.88
CA ARG A 74 0.12 0.96 -0.43
C ARG A 74 -0.57 1.69 -1.59
N GLN A 75 -1.91 1.73 -1.58
CA GLN A 75 -2.67 2.45 -2.61
C GLN A 75 -2.37 3.95 -2.56
N GLN A 76 -2.25 4.54 -1.37
CA GLN A 76 -1.90 5.95 -1.23
C GLN A 76 -0.49 6.23 -1.77
N GLU A 77 0.48 5.36 -1.48
CA GLU A 77 1.85 5.46 -2.02
C GLU A 77 1.89 5.34 -3.55
N GLU A 78 1.02 4.53 -4.14
CA GLU A 78 0.86 4.42 -5.61
C GLU A 78 0.26 5.70 -6.19
N ILE A 79 -0.81 6.23 -5.59
CA ILE A 79 -1.45 7.50 -5.99
C ILE A 79 -0.45 8.66 -5.93
N ASP A 80 0.30 8.78 -4.83
CA ASP A 80 1.25 9.88 -4.65
C ASP A 80 2.40 9.81 -5.66
N ARG A 81 2.84 8.60 -6.01
CA ARG A 81 3.85 8.38 -7.06
C ARG A 81 3.32 8.77 -8.44
N HIS A 82 2.09 8.39 -8.76
CA HIS A 82 1.45 8.77 -10.03
C HIS A 82 1.29 10.29 -10.14
N ARG A 83 0.82 10.96 -9.07
CA ARG A 83 0.70 12.43 -9.03
C ARG A 83 2.05 13.12 -9.26
N ARG A 84 3.12 12.63 -8.64
CA ARG A 84 4.48 13.18 -8.88
C ARG A 84 4.87 13.12 -10.35
N PHE A 85 4.49 12.06 -11.07
CA PHE A 85 4.80 11.95 -12.50
C PHE A 85 3.93 12.86 -13.35
N GLU A 86 2.69 13.09 -12.94
CA GLU A 86 1.74 13.91 -13.69
C GLU A 86 2.23 15.35 -13.88
N ASP A 87 2.76 15.95 -12.81
CA ASP A 87 3.20 17.34 -12.76
C ASP A 87 4.68 17.55 -13.12
N THR A 88 5.46 16.49 -13.36
CA THR A 88 6.88 16.63 -13.68
C THR A 88 7.05 17.16 -15.11
N VAL A 89 7.52 18.40 -15.23
CA VAL A 89 7.80 19.07 -16.50
C VAL A 89 9.02 18.44 -17.19
N LEU A 90 8.90 18.20 -18.49
CA LEU A 90 9.98 17.78 -19.36
C LEU A 90 10.67 19.01 -19.96
N PRO A 91 12.01 19.06 -20.01
CA PRO A 91 12.72 20.15 -20.67
C PRO A 91 12.34 20.25 -22.15
N GLU A 92 12.06 21.47 -22.64
CA GLU A 92 11.59 21.71 -24.02
C GLU A 92 12.54 21.16 -25.11
N GLY A 93 13.84 21.04 -24.80
CA GLY A 93 14.87 20.48 -25.68
C GLY A 93 15.31 19.05 -25.34
N ILE A 94 14.50 18.26 -24.63
CA ILE A 94 14.89 16.89 -24.30
C ILE A 94 15.13 16.07 -25.56
N ASP A 95 16.32 15.47 -25.60
CA ASP A 95 16.76 14.55 -26.64
C ASP A 95 16.47 13.13 -26.17
N TYR A 96 15.35 12.55 -26.65
CA TYR A 96 14.88 11.22 -26.28
C TYR A 96 15.80 10.11 -26.79
N ASP A 97 16.61 10.36 -27.82
CA ASP A 97 17.57 9.39 -28.34
C ASP A 97 18.75 9.18 -27.38
N LYS A 98 19.03 10.19 -26.54
CA LYS A 98 20.01 10.10 -25.46
C LYS A 98 19.49 9.44 -24.19
N VAL A 99 18.21 9.04 -24.13
CA VAL A 99 17.67 8.32 -22.98
C VAL A 99 18.00 6.85 -23.12
N TYR A 100 18.90 6.37 -22.26
CA TYR A 100 19.36 4.99 -22.26
C TYR A 100 18.23 4.03 -21.87
N GLY A 101 18.11 2.91 -22.58
CA GLY A 101 17.13 1.86 -22.33
C GLY A 101 15.75 2.05 -22.96
N LEU A 102 15.44 3.22 -23.54
CA LEU A 102 14.21 3.37 -24.33
C LEU A 102 14.31 2.56 -25.63
N SER A 103 13.21 1.90 -26.00
CA SER A 103 13.10 1.26 -27.32
C SER A 103 12.99 2.32 -28.41
N ASN A 104 13.33 1.93 -29.65
CA ASN A 104 13.17 2.83 -30.79
C ASN A 104 11.71 3.25 -31.01
N GLU A 105 10.75 2.35 -30.77
CA GLU A 105 9.32 2.67 -30.86
C GLU A 105 8.92 3.75 -29.85
N ILE A 106 9.39 3.64 -28.60
CA ILE A 106 9.08 4.61 -27.56
C ILE A 106 9.75 5.95 -27.85
N ARG A 107 11.02 5.96 -28.29
CA ARG A 107 11.71 7.18 -28.71
C ARG A 107 10.96 7.89 -29.83
N GLN A 108 10.53 7.14 -30.85
CA GLN A 108 9.75 7.67 -31.95
C GLN A 108 8.47 8.33 -31.45
N LYS A 109 7.68 7.60 -30.65
CA LYS A 109 6.44 8.13 -30.05
C LYS A 109 6.65 9.41 -29.23
N LEU A 110 7.70 9.45 -28.40
CA LEU A 110 8.01 10.64 -27.59
C LEU A 110 8.49 11.82 -28.43
N ASN A 111 9.28 11.56 -29.47
CA ASN A 111 9.73 12.59 -30.42
C ASN A 111 8.58 13.13 -31.28
N ASP A 112 7.59 12.31 -31.63
CA ASP A 112 6.42 12.70 -32.42
C ASP A 112 5.42 13.49 -31.58
N HIS A 113 5.10 13.01 -30.37
CA HIS A 113 4.11 13.65 -29.50
C HIS A 113 4.63 14.86 -28.73
N ARG A 114 5.95 14.96 -28.51
CA ARG A 114 6.61 16.03 -27.74
C ARG A 114 5.86 16.39 -26.44
N PRO A 115 5.71 15.43 -25.51
CA PRO A 115 4.99 15.69 -24.26
C PRO A 115 5.71 16.76 -23.42
N VAL A 116 4.93 17.66 -22.81
CA VAL A 116 5.40 18.73 -21.92
C VAL A 116 5.61 18.22 -20.50
N THR A 117 4.89 17.16 -20.09
CA THR A 117 5.05 16.54 -18.77
C THR A 117 5.23 15.02 -18.88
N LEU A 118 5.81 14.41 -17.85
CA LEU A 118 5.88 12.96 -17.74
C LEU A 118 4.49 12.31 -17.70
N GLY A 119 3.50 12.97 -17.11
CA GLY A 119 2.10 12.52 -17.12
C GLY A 119 1.51 12.46 -18.52
N GLN A 120 1.83 13.46 -19.36
CA GLN A 120 1.44 13.42 -20.77
C GLN A 120 2.15 12.29 -21.51
N ALA A 121 3.45 12.10 -21.26
CA ALA A 121 4.22 11.00 -21.84
C ALA A 121 3.65 9.62 -21.49
N ALA A 122 3.22 9.43 -20.23
CA ALA A 122 2.66 8.18 -19.73
C ALA A 122 1.31 7.79 -20.36
N ARG A 123 0.55 8.78 -20.88
CA ARG A 123 -0.73 8.55 -21.56
C ARG A 123 -0.58 8.24 -23.05
N ILE A 124 0.62 8.36 -23.62
CA ILE A 124 0.86 7.99 -25.02
C ILE A 124 0.74 6.47 -25.17
N SER A 125 -0.08 6.02 -26.10
CA SER A 125 -0.33 4.60 -26.34
C SER A 125 0.96 3.82 -26.61
N GLY A 126 1.20 2.76 -25.83
CA GLY A 126 2.39 1.93 -25.91
C GLY A 126 3.63 2.48 -25.20
N VAL A 127 3.54 3.65 -24.54
CA VAL A 127 4.55 4.06 -23.57
C VAL A 127 4.30 3.30 -22.26
N THR A 128 5.33 2.61 -21.77
CA THR A 128 5.21 1.75 -20.59
C THR A 128 5.66 2.46 -19.30
N PRO A 129 5.23 2.00 -18.11
CA PRO A 129 5.74 2.53 -16.83
C PRO A 129 7.27 2.44 -16.70
N ALA A 130 7.89 1.43 -17.32
CA ALA A 130 9.35 1.29 -17.38
C ALA A 130 10.00 2.44 -18.17
N ALA A 131 9.41 2.85 -19.30
CA ALA A 131 9.88 3.99 -20.08
C ALA A 131 9.84 5.30 -19.29
N ILE A 132 8.75 5.54 -18.56
CA ILE A 132 8.60 6.71 -17.68
C ILE A 132 9.66 6.70 -16.58
N SER A 133 9.95 5.53 -16.01
CA SER A 133 11.02 5.36 -15.02
C SER A 133 12.40 5.72 -15.61
N LEU A 134 12.68 5.32 -16.86
CA LEU A 134 13.92 5.68 -17.55
C LEU A 134 14.04 7.19 -17.80
N LEU A 135 12.94 7.85 -18.20
CA LEU A 135 12.91 9.30 -18.33
C LEU A 135 13.18 10.00 -17.00
N LEU A 136 12.56 9.56 -15.90
CA LEU A 136 12.81 10.12 -14.56
C LEU A 136 14.27 10.01 -14.14
N VAL A 137 14.90 8.85 -14.36
CA VAL A 137 16.32 8.64 -14.05
C VAL A 137 17.19 9.56 -14.90
N HIS A 138 16.85 9.73 -16.19
CA HIS A 138 17.56 10.64 -17.09
C HIS A 138 17.46 12.10 -16.66
N LEU A 139 16.27 12.55 -16.25
CA LEU A 139 16.06 13.91 -15.73
C LEU A 139 16.88 14.14 -14.45
N LYS A 140 16.87 13.19 -13.51
CA LYS A 140 17.65 13.27 -12.26
C LYS A 140 19.16 13.29 -12.46
N ARG A 141 19.68 12.74 -13.56
CA ARG A 141 21.12 12.76 -13.88
C ARG A 141 21.57 14.07 -14.52
N ARG A 142 20.64 14.88 -15.05
CA ARG A 142 20.92 16.16 -15.70
C ARG A 142 20.62 17.38 -14.81
N ALA A 143 19.93 17.18 -13.70
CA ALA A 143 19.73 18.17 -12.63
C ALA A 143 20.94 18.16 -11.69
#